data_AF-A0A4Y7U557-F1
#
_entry.id   AF-A0A4Y7U557-F1
#
_cell.length_a   1.000
_cell.length_b   1.000
_cell.length_c   1.000
_cell.angle_alpha   90.00
_cell.angle_beta   90.00
_cell.angle_gamma   90.00
#
_symmetry.space_group_name_H-M   'P 1'
#
loop_
_entity.id
_entity.type
_entity.pdbx_description
1 polymer ?
#
loop_
_entity_poly.entity_id
_entity_poly.type
_entity_poly.pdbx_seq_one_letter_code
_entity_poly.pdbx_strand_id
1 'polypeptide(L)'
;MQLNNLDVSGCTSLNFLNCAINKLTSLNVKELNNLQTLYCSNNQIKDLDISNLPNLQVVECQYNDMETLTAVNCVQLNQLNFVVNLLTTVNLSGCTSLVALDCSNSSKITNLNVSNCTSLTSLSCGNNDISVLNLEGLNNLTILSCYNNELDHLDVS
;
A
#
# COMPACT_ATOMS: atom_id res chain seq x y z
N MET A 1 24.34 0.50 -12.57
CA MET A 1 23.92 -0.91 -12.71
C MET A 1 22.58 -1.06 -12.02
N GLN A 2 21.66 -1.88 -12.55
CA GLN A 2 20.36 -2.15 -11.91
C GLN A 2 20.31 -3.62 -11.48
N LEU A 3 19.78 -3.89 -10.28
CA LEU A 3 19.62 -5.24 -9.73
C LEU A 3 18.36 -5.91 -10.30
N ASN A 4 18.46 -7.19 -10.64
CA ASN A 4 17.29 -8.02 -10.99
C ASN A 4 16.85 -8.94 -9.84
N ASN A 5 17.70 -9.10 -8.82
CA ASN A 5 17.44 -9.88 -7.62
C ASN A 5 18.11 -9.18 -6.43
N LEU A 6 17.46 -9.27 -5.27
CA LEU A 6 17.93 -8.78 -3.99
C LEU A 6 17.52 -9.77 -2.90
N ASP A 7 18.50 -10.35 -2.21
CA ASP A 7 18.27 -11.17 -1.03
C ASP A 7 18.66 -10.40 0.23
N VAL A 8 17.67 -10.16 1.09
CA VAL A 8 17.81 -9.48 2.39
C VAL A 8 17.37 -10.37 3.55
N SER A 9 17.11 -11.65 3.31
CA SER A 9 16.54 -12.58 4.30
C SER A 9 17.40 -12.70 5.57
N GLY A 10 18.73 -12.63 5.44
CA GLY A 10 19.65 -12.64 6.58
C GLY A 10 19.78 -11.31 7.33
N CYS A 11 19.18 -10.23 6.82
CA CYS A 11 19.39 -8.88 7.32
C CYS A 11 18.31 -8.47 8.34
N THR A 12 18.01 -9.33 9.32
CA THR A 12 16.88 -9.18 10.27
C THR A 12 16.95 -7.94 11.18
N SER A 13 18.13 -7.29 11.25
CA SER A 13 18.33 -6.02 11.96
C SER A 13 18.08 -4.78 11.10
N LEU A 14 17.67 -4.93 9.82
CA LEU A 14 17.34 -3.80 8.96
C LEU A 14 16.16 -3.02 9.52
N ASN A 15 16.35 -1.70 9.66
CA ASN A 15 15.28 -0.75 9.97
C ASN A 15 14.83 0.02 8.72
N PHE A 16 15.69 0.12 7.70
CA PHE A 16 15.43 0.85 6.47
C PHE A 16 15.93 0.04 5.28
N LEU A 17 15.07 -0.14 4.27
CA LEU A 17 15.43 -0.76 3.01
C LEU A 17 15.02 0.14 1.86
N ASN A 18 15.99 0.58 1.07
CA ASN A 18 15.75 1.24 -0.21
C ASN A 18 16.36 0.41 -1.33
N CYS A 19 15.48 -0.19 -2.14
CA CYS A 19 15.80 -0.94 -3.33
C CYS A 19 15.09 -0.36 -4.57
N ALA A 20 14.68 0.91 -4.51
CA ALA A 20 14.01 1.58 -5.61
C ALA A 20 14.91 1.72 -6.86
N ILE A 21 14.29 1.88 -8.03
CA ILE A 21 14.97 2.13 -9.32
C ILE A 21 15.88 0.94 -9.71
N ASN A 22 15.31 -0.26 -9.65
CA ASN A 22 15.95 -1.50 -10.08
C ASN A 22 15.07 -2.24 -11.08
N LYS A 23 15.31 -3.53 -11.26
CA LYS A 23 14.53 -4.44 -12.12
C LYS A 23 14.07 -5.66 -11.32
N LEU A 24 13.79 -5.46 -10.03
CA LEU A 24 13.34 -6.53 -9.15
C LEU A 24 11.96 -7.00 -9.62
N THR A 25 11.83 -8.30 -9.91
CA THR A 25 10.54 -8.92 -10.22
C THR A 25 9.84 -9.47 -8.98
N SER A 26 10.58 -9.61 -7.88
CA SER A 26 10.09 -10.03 -6.58
C SER A 26 10.92 -9.38 -5.48
N LEU A 27 10.32 -9.27 -4.29
CA LEU A 27 10.99 -8.76 -3.11
C LEU A 27 10.45 -9.52 -1.89
N ASN A 28 11.33 -10.24 -1.19
CA ASN A 28 10.98 -10.90 0.05
C ASN A 28 11.47 -10.08 1.25
N VAL A 29 10.53 -9.53 2.01
CA VAL A 29 10.80 -8.81 3.27
C VAL A 29 10.23 -9.55 4.49
N LYS A 30 9.82 -10.82 4.31
CA LYS A 30 9.36 -11.64 5.43
C LYS A 30 10.47 -11.73 6.48
N GLU A 31 10.07 -11.73 7.74
CA GLU A 31 10.95 -11.80 8.91
C GLU A 31 11.81 -10.55 9.19
N LEU A 32 11.72 -9.50 8.38
CA LEU A 32 12.35 -8.20 8.66
C LEU A 32 11.54 -7.42 9.72
N ASN A 33 11.34 -8.02 10.89
CA ASN A 33 10.46 -7.51 11.95
C ASN A 33 10.86 -6.12 12.47
N ASN A 34 12.12 -5.71 12.29
CA ASN A 34 12.62 -4.39 12.67
C ASN A 34 12.45 -3.34 11.55
N LEU A 35 12.02 -3.73 10.35
CA LEU A 35 11.89 -2.83 9.22
C LEU A 35 10.82 -1.77 9.51
N GLN A 36 11.21 -0.51 9.43
CA GLN A 36 10.36 0.66 9.65
C GLN A 36 10.02 1.36 8.33
N THR A 37 10.94 1.32 7.37
CA THR A 37 10.77 1.99 6.08
C THR A 37 11.18 1.09 4.93
N LEU A 38 10.29 0.97 3.95
CA LEU A 38 10.52 0.22 2.72
C LEU A 38 10.26 1.11 1.50
N TYR A 39 11.33 1.36 0.72
CA TYR A 39 11.24 1.98 -0.60
C TYR A 39 11.61 0.96 -1.66
N CYS A 40 10.62 0.50 -2.41
CA CYS A 40 10.80 -0.45 -3.52
C CYS A 40 10.18 0.03 -4.84
N SER A 41 9.96 1.35 -4.95
CA SER A 41 9.47 2.03 -6.14
C SER A 41 10.25 1.72 -7.42
N ASN A 42 9.63 1.88 -8.59
CA ASN A 42 10.32 1.79 -9.89
C ASN A 42 11.06 0.45 -10.04
N ASN A 43 10.30 -0.63 -9.93
CA ASN A 43 10.73 -2.01 -10.15
C ASN A 43 9.69 -2.73 -11.04
N GLN A 44 9.72 -4.05 -11.08
CA GLN A 44 8.81 -4.91 -11.85
C GLN A 44 8.13 -5.93 -10.93
N ILE A 45 7.93 -5.55 -9.65
CA ILE A 45 7.37 -6.44 -8.63
C ILE A 45 5.89 -6.68 -8.97
N LYS A 46 5.50 -7.96 -9.02
CA LYS A 46 4.12 -8.37 -9.31
C LYS A 46 3.26 -8.60 -8.08
N ASP A 47 3.89 -8.97 -6.98
CA ASP A 47 3.22 -9.27 -5.72
C ASP A 47 4.10 -8.79 -4.57
N LEU A 48 3.48 -8.06 -3.64
CA LEU A 48 4.16 -7.62 -2.42
C LEU A 48 3.34 -8.04 -1.19
N ASP A 49 3.97 -8.86 -0.35
CA ASP A 49 3.42 -9.28 0.94
C ASP A 49 4.28 -8.68 2.05
N ILE A 50 3.73 -7.68 2.74
CA ILE A 50 4.33 -7.01 3.89
C ILE A 50 3.63 -7.39 5.20
N SER A 51 2.82 -8.44 5.18
CA SER A 51 2.00 -8.83 6.34
C SER A 51 2.85 -9.16 7.56
N ASN A 52 2.32 -8.80 8.73
CA ASN A 52 2.93 -9.05 10.03
C ASN A 52 4.33 -8.45 10.19
N LEU A 53 4.57 -7.25 9.62
CA LEU A 53 5.76 -6.44 9.92
C LEU A 53 5.38 -5.38 10.98
N PRO A 54 5.54 -5.69 12.28
CA PRO A 54 4.91 -4.93 13.36
C PRO A 54 5.46 -3.51 13.54
N ASN A 55 6.67 -3.25 13.05
CA ASN A 55 7.35 -1.96 13.14
C ASN A 55 7.33 -1.17 11.82
N LEU A 56 6.73 -1.71 10.75
CA LEU A 56 6.71 -1.06 9.46
C LEU A 56 5.79 0.15 9.51
N GLN A 57 6.33 1.32 9.16
CA GLN A 57 5.66 2.61 9.27
C GLN A 57 5.40 3.22 7.89
N VAL A 58 6.38 3.16 6.99
CA VAL A 58 6.32 3.81 5.68
C VAL A 58 6.64 2.81 4.57
N VAL A 59 5.76 2.74 3.57
CA VAL A 59 5.97 1.94 2.36
C VAL A 59 5.71 2.78 1.12
N GLU A 60 6.73 2.90 0.27
CA GLU A 60 6.64 3.48 -1.07
C GLU A 60 6.97 2.39 -2.09
N CYS A 61 5.95 1.91 -2.78
CA CYS A 61 6.04 0.83 -3.78
C CYS A 61 5.40 1.22 -5.12
N GLN A 62 5.33 2.53 -5.40
CA GLN A 62 4.78 3.08 -6.63
C GLN A 62 5.60 2.67 -7.87
N TYR A 63 4.96 2.67 -9.05
CA TYR A 63 5.59 2.29 -10.32
C TYR A 63 6.19 0.88 -10.28
N ASN A 64 5.32 -0.09 -10.04
CA ASN A 64 5.60 -1.52 -10.18
C ASN A 64 4.50 -2.16 -11.05
N ASP A 65 4.60 -3.47 -11.28
CA ASP A 65 3.61 -4.23 -12.02
C ASP A 65 2.70 -5.02 -11.05
N MET A 66 2.44 -4.49 -9.84
CA MET A 66 1.78 -5.27 -8.80
C MET A 66 0.33 -5.57 -9.14
N GLU A 67 -0.05 -6.85 -9.13
CA GLU A 67 -1.42 -7.33 -9.26
C GLU A 67 -2.06 -7.55 -7.88
N THR A 68 -1.25 -7.86 -6.86
CA THR A 68 -1.66 -8.00 -5.46
C THR A 68 -0.75 -7.26 -4.48
N LEU A 69 -1.37 -6.71 -3.43
CA LEU A 69 -0.69 -6.15 -2.25
C LEU A 69 -1.38 -6.63 -0.97
N THR A 70 -0.64 -7.29 -0.10
CA THR A 70 -1.14 -7.77 1.20
C THR A 70 -0.37 -7.10 2.33
N ALA A 71 -1.09 -6.35 3.17
CA ALA A 71 -0.57 -5.61 4.32
C ALA A 71 -1.39 -5.94 5.59
N VAL A 72 -1.51 -7.22 5.90
CA VAL A 72 -2.29 -7.66 7.06
C VAL A 72 -1.50 -7.44 8.35
N ASN A 73 -2.16 -6.92 9.38
CA ASN A 73 -1.59 -6.67 10.72
C ASN A 73 -0.32 -5.77 10.72
N CYS A 74 -0.22 -4.82 9.79
CA CYS A 74 0.81 -3.79 9.84
C CYS A 74 0.37 -2.65 10.76
N VAL A 75 0.31 -2.94 12.06
CA VAL A 75 -0.37 -2.09 13.06
C VAL A 75 0.28 -0.72 13.27
N GLN A 76 1.54 -0.54 12.87
CA GLN A 76 2.25 0.75 12.91
C GLN A 76 2.33 1.46 11.55
N LEU A 77 1.79 0.86 10.48
CA LEU A 77 1.86 1.44 9.14
C LEU A 77 1.07 2.75 9.13
N ASN A 78 1.77 3.86 8.89
CA ASN A 78 1.21 5.21 8.90
C ASN A 78 1.05 5.79 7.49
N GLN A 79 1.90 5.36 6.56
CA GLN A 79 1.92 5.85 5.19
C GLN A 79 2.13 4.69 4.23
N LEU A 80 1.22 4.58 3.27
CA LEU A 80 1.25 3.58 2.23
C LEU A 80 0.95 4.21 0.88
N ASN A 81 1.89 4.06 -0.05
CA ASN A 81 1.78 4.56 -1.41
C ASN A 81 2.12 3.45 -2.42
N PHE A 82 1.13 3.08 -3.21
CA PHE A 82 1.26 2.09 -4.28
C PHE A 82 0.68 2.60 -5.60
N VAL A 83 0.79 3.92 -5.84
CA VAL A 83 0.38 4.58 -7.07
C VAL A 83 1.00 3.93 -8.32
N VAL A 84 0.26 3.90 -9.43
CA VAL A 84 0.72 3.33 -10.71
C VAL A 84 1.21 1.88 -10.52
N ASN A 85 0.23 1.00 -10.35
CA ASN A 85 0.36 -0.46 -10.32
C ASN A 85 -0.80 -1.07 -11.11
N LEU A 86 -0.96 -2.39 -11.08
CA LEU A 86 -2.01 -3.14 -11.78
C LEU A 86 -2.96 -3.85 -10.80
N LEU A 87 -3.11 -3.28 -9.60
CA LEU A 87 -3.74 -3.95 -8.47
C LEU A 87 -5.22 -4.21 -8.73
N THR A 88 -5.62 -5.47 -8.56
CA THR A 88 -7.03 -5.89 -8.54
C THR A 88 -7.50 -6.24 -7.14
N THR A 89 -6.54 -6.58 -6.26
CA THR A 89 -6.80 -6.96 -4.88
C THR A 89 -5.81 -6.26 -3.96
N VAL A 90 -6.33 -5.66 -2.89
CA VAL A 90 -5.56 -5.02 -1.84
C VAL A 90 -6.17 -5.44 -0.50
N ASN A 91 -5.34 -5.92 0.43
CA ASN A 91 -5.77 -6.27 1.77
C ASN A 91 -5.02 -5.45 2.81
N LEU A 92 -5.72 -4.50 3.44
CA LEU A 92 -5.20 -3.61 4.48
C LEU A 92 -5.73 -3.98 5.88
N SER A 93 -6.22 -5.21 6.07
CA SER A 93 -6.83 -5.62 7.34
C SER A 93 -5.86 -5.45 8.51
N GLY A 94 -6.27 -4.74 9.56
CA GLY A 94 -5.42 -4.47 10.72
C GLY A 94 -4.41 -3.32 10.56
N CYS A 95 -4.42 -2.56 9.46
CA CYS A 95 -3.67 -1.30 9.31
C CYS A 95 -4.35 -0.13 10.06
N THR A 96 -4.59 -0.29 11.36
CA THR A 96 -5.39 0.65 12.17
C THR A 96 -4.75 2.02 12.38
N SER A 97 -3.43 2.11 12.23
CA SER A 97 -2.65 3.36 12.35
C SER A 97 -2.43 4.09 11.03
N LEU A 98 -3.02 3.61 9.92
CA LEU A 98 -2.79 4.22 8.61
C LEU A 98 -3.38 5.62 8.56
N VAL A 99 -2.53 6.62 8.31
CA VAL A 99 -2.88 8.06 8.29
C VAL A 99 -3.02 8.56 6.86
N ALA A 100 -2.13 8.10 5.98
CA ALA A 100 -2.10 8.49 4.57
C ALA A 100 -2.06 7.26 3.66
N LEU A 101 -3.04 7.19 2.76
CA LEU A 101 -3.13 6.18 1.71
C LEU A 101 -3.21 6.86 0.34
N ASP A 102 -2.25 6.56 -0.52
CA ASP A 102 -2.35 6.87 -1.95
C ASP A 102 -2.32 5.58 -2.78
N CYS A 103 -3.48 5.29 -3.35
CA CYS A 103 -3.74 4.19 -4.26
C CYS A 103 -4.23 4.69 -5.63
N SER A 104 -3.96 5.95 -5.95
CA SER A 104 -4.40 6.52 -7.22
C SER A 104 -3.69 5.88 -8.41
N ASN A 105 -4.38 5.82 -9.56
CA ASN A 105 -3.82 5.28 -10.81
C ASN A 105 -3.37 3.81 -10.73
N SER A 106 -3.93 3.00 -9.83
CA SER A 106 -3.68 1.55 -9.78
C SER A 106 -4.54 0.77 -10.79
N SER A 107 -5.30 1.49 -11.62
CA SER A 107 -5.95 1.11 -12.89
C SER A 107 -7.02 0.01 -12.86
N LYS A 108 -7.20 -0.73 -11.77
CA LYS A 108 -8.16 -1.85 -11.68
C LYS A 108 -8.75 -2.13 -10.30
N ILE A 109 -8.57 -1.24 -9.33
CA ILE A 109 -9.19 -1.43 -8.01
C ILE A 109 -10.69 -1.19 -8.16
N THR A 110 -11.50 -2.24 -8.03
CA THR A 110 -12.96 -2.15 -8.07
C THR A 110 -13.60 -2.11 -6.68
N ASN A 111 -12.89 -2.66 -5.69
CA ASN A 111 -13.32 -2.67 -4.29
C ASN A 111 -12.14 -2.26 -3.41
N LEU A 112 -12.28 -1.12 -2.73
CA LEU A 112 -11.31 -0.61 -1.78
C LEU A 112 -11.92 -0.65 -0.38
N ASN A 113 -11.51 -1.63 0.43
CA ASN A 113 -11.91 -1.72 1.82
C ASN A 113 -10.92 -1.00 2.74
N VAL A 114 -11.32 0.16 3.25
CA VAL A 114 -10.57 0.99 4.20
C VAL A 114 -11.21 1.08 5.59
N SER A 115 -12.27 0.32 5.85
CA SER A 115 -13.04 0.34 7.12
C SER A 115 -12.20 0.18 8.39
N ASN A 116 -11.07 -0.53 8.31
CA ASN A 116 -10.18 -0.78 9.44
C ASN A 116 -9.16 0.35 9.65
N CYS A 117 -9.00 1.26 8.67
CA CYS A 117 -8.00 2.32 8.66
C CYS A 117 -8.57 3.58 9.33
N THR A 118 -9.11 3.46 10.54
CA THR A 118 -9.87 4.53 11.24
C THR A 118 -9.05 5.77 11.60
N SER A 119 -7.71 5.68 11.51
CA SER A 119 -6.79 6.80 11.67
C SER A 119 -6.57 7.62 10.39
N LEU A 120 -7.17 7.23 9.25
CA LEU A 120 -6.95 7.91 7.98
C LEU A 120 -7.35 9.38 8.06
N THR A 121 -6.41 10.25 7.72
CA THR A 121 -6.64 11.68 7.53
C THR A 121 -6.62 12.08 6.06
N SER A 122 -5.95 11.28 5.22
CA SER A 122 -5.80 11.52 3.78
C SER A 122 -5.97 10.23 2.98
N LEU A 123 -6.93 10.23 2.06
CA LEU A 123 -7.19 9.15 1.11
C LEU A 123 -7.20 9.69 -0.32
N SER A 124 -6.26 9.21 -1.14
CA SER A 124 -6.26 9.40 -2.59
C SER A 124 -6.46 8.07 -3.30
N CYS A 125 -7.61 7.90 -3.93
CA CYS A 125 -8.00 6.68 -4.66
C CYS A 125 -8.53 6.96 -6.07
N GLY A 126 -8.25 8.16 -6.61
CA GLY A 126 -8.69 8.54 -7.96
C GLY A 126 -8.02 7.76 -9.08
N ASN A 127 -8.62 7.77 -10.28
CA ASN A 127 -8.19 6.98 -11.44
C ASN A 127 -8.13 5.47 -11.15
N ASN A 128 -9.22 4.92 -10.63
CA ASN A 128 -9.46 3.48 -10.48
C ASN A 128 -10.87 3.16 -10.99
N ASP A 129 -11.32 1.91 -10.80
CA ASP A 129 -12.65 1.44 -11.22
C ASP A 129 -13.57 1.20 -10.01
N ILE A 130 -13.40 2.00 -8.94
CA ILE A 130 -14.12 1.78 -7.67
C ILE A 130 -15.60 2.13 -7.87
N SER A 131 -16.49 1.16 -7.68
CA SER A 131 -17.95 1.36 -7.79
C SER A 131 -18.61 1.66 -6.45
N VAL A 132 -18.03 1.17 -5.35
CA VAL A 132 -18.50 1.43 -3.98
C VAL A 132 -17.32 1.81 -3.11
N LEU A 133 -17.43 2.98 -2.47
CA LEU A 133 -16.47 3.46 -1.48
C LEU A 133 -17.20 3.79 -0.18
N ASN A 134 -17.08 2.89 0.80
CA ASN A 134 -17.62 3.09 2.14
C ASN A 134 -16.58 3.80 3.02
N LEU A 135 -16.94 4.97 3.53
CA LEU A 135 -16.11 5.80 4.41
C LEU A 135 -16.66 5.88 5.85
N GLU A 136 -17.67 5.07 6.20
CA GLU A 136 -18.22 4.96 7.55
C GLU A 136 -17.11 4.71 8.57
N GLY A 137 -17.13 5.48 9.66
CA GLY A 137 -16.14 5.37 10.74
C GLY A 137 -14.79 6.06 10.46
N LEU A 138 -14.53 6.57 9.25
CA LEU A 138 -13.32 7.36 8.92
C LEU A 138 -13.45 8.82 9.36
N ASN A 139 -13.80 9.05 10.63
CA ASN A 139 -14.14 10.36 11.19
C ASN A 139 -12.98 11.36 11.20
N ASN A 140 -11.74 10.90 11.02
CA ASN A 140 -10.53 11.74 10.97
C ASN A 140 -10.18 12.21 9.55
N LEU A 141 -10.94 11.78 8.52
CA LEU A 141 -10.62 12.06 7.13
C LEU A 141 -10.80 13.56 6.84
N THR A 142 -9.73 14.23 6.42
CA THR A 142 -9.72 15.66 6.08
C THR A 142 -9.43 15.91 4.60
N ILE A 143 -8.82 14.94 3.93
CA ILE A 143 -8.48 14.99 2.52
C ILE A 143 -9.01 13.71 1.86
N LEU A 144 -9.91 13.88 0.90
CA LEU A 144 -10.43 12.82 0.06
C LEU A 144 -10.30 13.20 -1.42
N SER A 145 -9.63 12.36 -2.19
CA SER A 145 -9.50 12.49 -3.63
C SER A 145 -9.89 11.18 -4.30
N CYS A 146 -11.14 11.09 -4.76
CA CYS A 146 -11.72 9.89 -5.39
C CYS A 146 -12.18 10.12 -6.84
N TYR A 147 -11.62 11.12 -7.52
CA TYR A 147 -11.98 11.49 -8.90
C TYR A 147 -11.74 10.35 -9.90
N ASN A 148 -12.46 10.33 -11.02
CA ASN A 148 -12.32 9.32 -12.08
C ASN A 148 -12.36 7.88 -11.53
N ASN A 149 -13.51 7.53 -10.98
CA ASN A 149 -13.92 6.18 -10.56
C ASN A 149 -15.33 5.90 -11.12
N GLU A 150 -15.84 4.69 -10.88
CA GLU A 150 -17.20 4.27 -11.25
C GLU A 150 -18.22 4.49 -10.11
N LEU A 151 -17.99 5.47 -9.24
CA LEU A 151 -18.83 5.72 -8.06
C LEU A 151 -20.20 6.29 -8.45
N ASP A 152 -21.27 5.56 -8.16
CA ASP A 152 -22.64 6.05 -8.31
C ASP A 152 -23.11 6.90 -7.10
N HIS A 153 -22.51 6.67 -5.93
CA HIS A 153 -22.73 7.40 -4.69
C HIS A 153 -21.50 7.28 -3.79
N LEU A 154 -21.38 8.18 -2.82
CA LEU A 154 -20.37 8.12 -1.77
C LEU A 154 -21.05 7.96 -0.43
N ASP A 155 -20.76 6.86 0.27
CA ASP A 155 -21.29 6.61 1.61
C ASP A 155 -20.33 7.13 2.67
N VAL A 156 -20.79 8.08 3.47
CA VAL A 156 -20.00 8.83 4.45
C VAL A 156 -20.62 8.83 5.85
N SER A 157 -21.76 8.13 6.05
CA SER A 157 -22.64 8.31 7.23
C SER A 157 -22.88 7.05 8.02
#